data_AF-A0A161H2G6-F1
#
_entry.id   AF-A0A161H2G6-F1
#
_cell.length_a   1.000
_cell.length_b   1.000
_cell.length_c   1.000
_cell.angle_alpha   90.00
_cell.angle_beta   90.00
_cell.angle_gamma   90.00
#
_symmetry.space_group_name_H-M   'P 1'
#
loop_
_entity.id
_entity.type
_entity.pdbx_description
1 polymer ?
#
loop_
_entity_poly.entity_id
_entity_poly.type
_entity_poly.pdbx_seq_one_letter_code
_entity_poly.pdbx_strand_id
1 'polypeptide(L)'
;MSLSTQLRCRATSQKQIMELAPVLFSIVAGHALRVPVQDDEVARLAFENGLSDPRLQGGHLEDQASKLKKCFGIETSHPGTETSRNLFSEAIIRLSAQISDHVDTKWFVGAAAEEAPNAAGFISDIELVEALSGGQPQLAEAIAKGRIRLSSVLHQAKEAKGGGLSIEEFAKAIREAHEQGMEDQRKAGLKKLKAWRAFYAERHPELAAEYDDLVAKHCHEEGWYPERYTDDDRVQSWVNPFQEDLHLNEDTLSEYQSRKAAASEGGKIALVLPFEDPIYRRFEELQRHRSKLKKQFEAEWA
;
A
#
# COMPACT_ATOMS: atom_id res chain seq x y z
N MET A 1 -15.77 40.73 -4.08
CA MET A 1 -15.02 39.95 -5.09
C MET A 1 -14.18 38.96 -4.31
N SER A 2 -14.31 37.64 -4.37
CA SER A 2 -15.01 36.74 -5.29
C SER A 2 -15.79 35.72 -4.46
N LEU A 3 -17.08 35.57 -4.74
CA LEU A 3 -17.91 34.48 -4.24
C LEU A 3 -17.54 33.24 -5.06
N SER A 4 -16.64 32.41 -4.53
CA SER A 4 -16.37 31.08 -5.07
C SER A 4 -17.61 30.23 -4.84
N THR A 5 -18.33 29.98 -5.92
CA THR A 5 -19.52 29.13 -6.00
C THR A 5 -19.15 27.70 -5.59
N GLN A 6 -19.17 27.40 -4.29
CA GLN A 6 -19.16 26.03 -3.81
C GLN A 6 -20.41 25.34 -4.35
N LEU A 7 -20.22 24.29 -5.17
CA LEU A 7 -21.24 23.30 -5.46
C LEU A 7 -21.67 22.66 -4.13
N ARG A 8 -22.66 23.26 -3.45
CA ARG A 8 -23.38 22.58 -2.38
C ARG A 8 -24.30 21.56 -3.04
N CYS A 9 -23.79 20.36 -3.31
CA CYS A 9 -24.64 19.20 -3.49
C CYS A 9 -25.48 19.07 -2.21
N ARG A 10 -26.78 19.37 -2.32
CA ARG A 10 -27.76 19.09 -1.26
C ARG A 10 -27.63 17.64 -0.83
N ALA A 11 -27.95 17.34 0.42
CA ALA A 11 -27.97 15.97 0.95
C ALA A 11 -28.73 15.04 -0.01
N THR A 12 -27.99 14.25 -0.78
CA THR A 12 -28.51 13.28 -1.73
C THR A 12 -29.00 12.08 -0.93
N SER A 13 -30.26 11.69 -1.11
CA SER A 13 -30.77 10.50 -0.43
C SER A 13 -30.13 9.23 -1.00
N GLN A 14 -30.02 8.17 -0.18
CA GLN A 14 -29.55 6.86 -0.65
C GLN A 14 -30.32 6.37 -1.88
N LYS A 15 -31.63 6.64 -1.94
CA LYS A 15 -32.47 6.33 -3.10
C LYS A 15 -31.99 7.05 -4.36
N GLN A 16 -31.73 8.35 -4.29
CA GLN A 16 -31.24 9.12 -5.43
C GLN A 16 -29.84 8.64 -5.88
N ILE A 17 -28.98 8.25 -4.94
CA ILE A 17 -27.67 7.66 -5.27
C ILE A 17 -27.86 6.34 -6.03
N MET A 18 -28.74 5.46 -5.55
CA MET A 18 -29.04 4.19 -6.21
C MET A 18 -29.67 4.37 -7.60
N GLU A 19 -30.48 5.41 -7.80
CA GLU A 19 -31.09 5.74 -9.08
C GLU A 19 -30.09 6.35 -10.08
N LEU A 20 -29.14 7.15 -9.59
CA LEU A 20 -28.11 7.79 -10.43
C LEU A 20 -26.90 6.88 -10.70
N ALA A 21 -26.61 5.91 -9.83
CA ALA A 21 -25.45 5.04 -9.95
C ALA A 21 -25.36 4.32 -11.31
N PRO A 22 -26.44 3.73 -11.88
CA PRO A 22 -26.38 3.12 -13.21
C PRO A 22 -26.04 4.09 -14.35
N VAL A 23 -26.47 5.35 -14.22
CA VAL A 23 -26.21 6.40 -15.21
C VAL A 23 -24.74 6.80 -15.16
N LEU A 24 -24.23 7.11 -13.96
CA LEU A 24 -22.82 7.45 -13.76
C LEU A 24 -21.92 6.28 -14.18
N PHE A 25 -22.29 5.05 -13.82
CA PHE A 25 -21.58 3.85 -14.23
C PHE A 25 -21.53 3.71 -15.77
N SER A 26 -22.65 3.94 -16.45
CA SER A 26 -22.73 3.85 -17.92
C SER A 26 -21.87 4.92 -18.61
N ILE A 27 -21.79 6.14 -18.03
CA ILE A 27 -20.90 7.20 -18.52
C ILE A 27 -19.44 6.75 -18.39
N VAL A 28 -19.02 6.28 -17.22
CA VAL A 28 -17.65 5.81 -17.00
C VAL A 28 -17.32 4.59 -17.89
N ALA A 29 -18.26 3.64 -18.04
CA ALA A 29 -18.10 2.52 -18.97
C ALA A 29 -17.93 2.98 -20.42
N GLY A 30 -18.66 4.01 -20.85
CA GLY A 30 -18.47 4.64 -22.16
C GLY A 30 -17.08 5.23 -22.33
N HIS A 31 -16.56 5.91 -21.30
CA HIS A 31 -15.18 6.44 -21.29
C HIS A 31 -14.13 5.31 -21.27
N ALA A 32 -14.38 4.23 -20.54
CA ALA A 32 -13.51 3.05 -20.48
C ALA A 32 -13.27 2.46 -21.87
N LEU A 33 -14.32 2.32 -22.67
CA LEU A 33 -14.21 1.80 -24.04
C LEU A 33 -13.45 2.75 -24.99
N ARG A 34 -13.23 4.01 -24.59
CA ARG A 34 -12.46 5.00 -25.36
C ARG A 34 -11.00 5.11 -24.92
N VAL A 35 -10.60 4.46 -23.82
CA VAL A 35 -9.22 4.47 -23.32
C VAL A 35 -8.20 4.09 -24.41
N PRO A 36 -8.39 3.02 -25.22
CA PRO A 36 -7.41 2.68 -26.26
C PRO A 36 -7.23 3.79 -27.30
N VAL A 37 -8.33 4.41 -27.73
CA VAL A 37 -8.30 5.52 -28.69
C VAL A 37 -7.60 6.75 -28.10
N GLN A 38 -7.75 6.99 -26.80
CA GLN A 38 -7.00 8.05 -26.12
C GLN A 38 -5.50 7.72 -26.05
N ASP A 39 -5.15 6.46 -25.79
CA ASP A 39 -3.76 6.00 -25.76
C ASP A 39 -3.10 6.14 -27.13
N ASP A 40 -3.83 5.84 -28.21
CA ASP A 40 -3.38 6.05 -29.59
C ASP A 40 -3.04 7.52 -29.87
N GLU A 41 -3.89 8.44 -29.41
CA GLU A 41 -3.67 9.87 -29.58
C GLU A 41 -2.47 10.36 -28.77
N VAL A 42 -2.31 9.89 -27.53
CA VAL A 42 -1.14 10.20 -26.69
C VAL A 42 0.13 9.65 -27.34
N ALA A 43 0.11 8.44 -27.89
CA ALA A 43 1.24 7.84 -28.57
C ALA A 43 1.62 8.59 -29.86
N ARG A 44 0.62 9.03 -30.63
CA ARG A 44 0.83 9.89 -31.79
C ARG A 44 1.54 11.19 -31.39
N LEU A 45 1.06 11.85 -30.34
CA LEU A 45 1.69 13.06 -29.80
C LEU A 45 3.10 12.80 -29.27
N ALA A 46 3.33 11.68 -28.59
CA ALA A 46 4.65 11.29 -28.09
C ALA A 46 5.64 11.13 -29.26
N PHE A 47 5.23 10.42 -30.32
CA PHE A 47 6.03 10.25 -31.52
C PHE A 47 6.36 11.58 -32.19
N GLU A 48 5.39 12.49 -32.32
CA GLU A 48 5.59 13.83 -32.86
C GLU A 48 6.57 14.68 -32.05
N ASN A 49 6.71 14.40 -30.75
CA ASN A 49 7.65 15.07 -29.85
C ASN A 49 8.96 14.29 -29.64
N GLY A 50 9.19 13.22 -30.40
CA GLY A 50 10.40 12.38 -30.28
C GLY A 50 10.51 11.60 -28.97
N LEU A 51 9.39 11.41 -28.27
CA LEU A 51 9.29 10.63 -27.04
C LEU A 51 8.97 9.16 -27.37
N SER A 52 9.31 8.26 -26.46
CA SER A 52 8.99 6.84 -26.57
C SER A 52 7.47 6.61 -26.56
N ASP A 53 6.99 5.69 -27.40
CA ASP A 53 5.58 5.30 -27.43
C ASP A 53 5.19 4.62 -26.09
N PRO A 54 4.23 5.17 -25.34
CA PRO A 54 3.82 4.61 -24.05
C PRO A 54 3.16 3.23 -24.14
N ARG A 55 2.81 2.75 -25.35
CA ARG A 55 2.15 1.46 -25.61
C ARG A 55 3.13 0.31 -25.92
N LEU A 56 4.45 0.54 -25.86
CA LEU A 56 5.45 -0.46 -26.26
C LEU A 56 5.44 -1.79 -25.45
N GLN A 57 4.60 -1.90 -24.41
CA GLN A 57 4.41 -3.11 -23.60
C GLN A 57 2.96 -3.63 -23.55
N GLY A 58 2.02 -3.08 -24.34
CA GLY A 58 0.61 -3.49 -24.29
C GLY A 58 -0.33 -2.54 -25.04
N GLY A 59 -1.52 -3.01 -25.42
CA GLY A 59 -2.52 -2.24 -26.16
C GLY A 59 -3.49 -3.09 -27.00
N HIS A 60 -3.04 -4.26 -27.47
CA HIS A 60 -3.87 -5.14 -28.31
C HIS A 60 -5.06 -5.72 -27.54
N LEU A 61 -4.87 -6.08 -26.27
CA LEU A 61 -5.95 -6.60 -25.41
C LEU A 61 -6.96 -5.51 -25.07
N GLU A 62 -6.50 -4.28 -24.86
CA GLU A 62 -7.35 -3.13 -24.59
C GLU A 62 -8.20 -2.75 -25.81
N ASP A 63 -7.62 -2.77 -27.01
CA ASP A 63 -8.34 -2.61 -28.28
C ASP A 63 -9.41 -3.69 -28.47
N GLN A 64 -9.03 -4.95 -28.21
CA GLN A 64 -9.95 -6.08 -28.29
C GLN A 64 -11.09 -5.94 -27.27
N ALA A 65 -10.78 -5.56 -26.03
CA ALA A 65 -11.76 -5.32 -24.98
C ALA A 65 -12.75 -4.22 -25.37
N SER A 66 -12.27 -3.12 -25.97
CA SER A 66 -13.13 -2.05 -26.47
C SER A 66 -14.06 -2.51 -27.60
N LYS A 67 -13.54 -3.26 -28.58
CA LYS A 67 -14.32 -3.83 -29.69
C LYS A 67 -15.40 -4.79 -29.19
N LEU A 68 -15.07 -5.61 -28.20
CA LEU A 68 -15.98 -6.56 -27.56
C LEU A 68 -16.89 -5.93 -26.48
N LYS A 69 -16.81 -4.61 -26.27
CA LYS A 69 -17.59 -3.88 -25.24
C LYS A 69 -17.33 -4.37 -23.81
N LYS A 70 -16.16 -4.95 -23.55
CA LYS A 70 -15.70 -5.37 -22.23
C LYS A 70 -15.00 -4.20 -21.51
N CYS A 71 -15.78 -3.37 -20.82
CA CYS A 71 -15.24 -2.19 -20.13
C CYS A 71 -14.31 -2.50 -18.94
N PHE A 72 -14.33 -3.72 -18.39
CA PHE A 72 -13.38 -4.15 -17.35
C PHE A 72 -12.08 -4.75 -17.89
N GLY A 73 -11.87 -4.76 -19.21
CA GLY A 73 -10.69 -5.35 -19.84
C GLY A 73 -10.85 -6.83 -20.19
N ILE A 74 -9.75 -7.46 -20.61
CA ILE A 74 -9.63 -8.89 -20.95
C ILE A 74 -8.34 -9.40 -20.33
N GLU A 75 -8.40 -10.45 -19.51
CA GLU A 75 -7.21 -11.04 -18.91
C GLU A 75 -6.28 -11.64 -19.99
N THR A 76 -4.97 -11.42 -19.83
CA THR A 76 -3.98 -11.98 -20.76
C THR A 76 -3.71 -13.46 -20.45
N SER A 77 -3.54 -14.27 -21.49
CA SER A 77 -3.03 -15.63 -21.35
C SER A 77 -1.49 -15.69 -21.28
N HIS A 78 -0.80 -14.56 -21.49
CA HIS A 78 0.66 -14.47 -21.62
C HIS A 78 1.23 -13.26 -20.83
N PRO A 79 1.20 -13.28 -19.49
CA PRO A 79 1.56 -12.14 -18.63
C PRO A 79 3.02 -11.69 -18.68
N GLY A 80 3.90 -12.41 -19.38
CA GLY A 80 5.30 -12.01 -19.60
C GLY A 80 5.54 -11.21 -20.88
N THR A 81 4.55 -11.15 -21.78
CA THR A 81 4.66 -10.50 -23.09
C THR A 81 3.57 -9.48 -23.34
N GLU A 82 2.44 -9.57 -22.64
CA GLU A 82 1.33 -8.65 -22.76
C GLU A 82 0.87 -8.22 -21.37
N THR A 83 0.65 -6.92 -21.20
CA THR A 83 -0.04 -6.38 -20.02
C THR A 83 -1.54 -6.35 -20.26
N SER A 84 -2.33 -6.62 -19.22
CA SER A 84 -3.77 -6.39 -19.24
C SER A 84 -4.16 -5.36 -18.18
N ARG A 85 -5.08 -4.46 -18.55
CA ARG A 85 -5.56 -3.38 -17.68
C ARG A 85 -7.08 -3.39 -17.60
N ASN A 86 -7.59 -2.99 -16.45
CA ASN A 86 -9.00 -2.70 -16.26
C ASN A 86 -9.33 -1.31 -16.83
N LEU A 87 -10.00 -1.26 -17.99
CA LEU A 87 -10.27 0.00 -18.68
C LEU A 87 -11.20 0.93 -17.88
N PHE A 88 -12.07 0.37 -17.04
CA PHE A 88 -12.97 1.15 -16.18
C PHE A 88 -12.19 1.85 -15.08
N SER A 89 -11.24 1.16 -14.45
CA SER A 89 -10.33 1.75 -13.46
C SER A 89 -9.48 2.86 -14.07
N GLU A 90 -8.97 2.64 -15.28
CA GLU A 90 -8.20 3.65 -16.03
C GLU A 90 -9.05 4.88 -16.37
N ALA A 91 -10.31 4.68 -16.79
CA ALA A 91 -11.24 5.78 -17.04
C ALA A 91 -11.53 6.59 -15.76
N ILE A 92 -11.71 5.94 -14.60
CA ILE A 92 -11.86 6.63 -13.31
C ILE A 92 -10.65 7.53 -13.04
N ILE A 93 -9.44 6.99 -13.16
CA ILE A 93 -8.20 7.73 -12.89
C ILE A 93 -8.10 8.96 -13.80
N ARG A 94 -8.31 8.78 -15.11
CA ARG A 94 -8.22 9.88 -16.10
C ARG A 94 -9.26 10.95 -15.89
N LEU A 95 -10.51 10.57 -15.64
CA LEU A 95 -11.59 11.51 -15.38
C LEU A 95 -11.33 12.28 -14.08
N SER A 96 -10.85 11.58 -13.05
CA SER A 96 -10.55 12.19 -11.75
C SER A 96 -9.37 13.14 -11.81
N ALA A 97 -8.34 12.85 -12.62
CA ALA A 97 -7.18 13.73 -12.80
C ALA A 97 -7.58 15.15 -13.28
N GLN A 98 -8.65 15.26 -14.08
CA GLN A 98 -9.19 16.55 -14.56
C GLN A 98 -9.90 17.37 -13.46
N ILE A 99 -10.24 16.74 -12.33
CA ILE A 99 -10.93 17.33 -11.19
C ILE A 99 -10.19 17.05 -9.88
N SER A 100 -8.86 17.01 -9.95
CA SER A 100 -7.97 16.60 -8.85
C SER A 100 -8.05 17.51 -7.61
N ASP A 101 -8.58 18.72 -7.74
CA ASP A 101 -8.90 19.61 -6.61
C ASP A 101 -10.08 19.11 -5.75
N HIS A 102 -10.84 18.13 -6.25
CA HIS A 102 -12.05 17.61 -5.60
C HIS A 102 -12.03 16.09 -5.38
N VAL A 103 -11.30 15.35 -6.22
CA VAL A 103 -11.21 13.88 -6.15
C VAL A 103 -9.74 13.47 -6.18
N ASP A 104 -9.34 12.65 -5.21
CA ASP A 104 -7.98 12.13 -5.11
C ASP A 104 -7.96 10.62 -5.32
N THR A 105 -7.26 10.19 -6.37
CA THR A 105 -7.07 8.79 -6.73
C THR A 105 -5.70 8.25 -6.35
N LYS A 106 -4.88 8.98 -5.58
CA LYS A 106 -3.52 8.53 -5.23
C LYS A 106 -3.47 7.19 -4.52
N TRP A 107 -4.52 6.89 -3.74
CA TRP A 107 -4.65 5.63 -3.00
C TRP A 107 -5.58 4.63 -3.68
N PHE A 108 -6.20 5.00 -4.81
CA PHE A 108 -7.17 4.16 -5.48
C PHE A 108 -6.46 2.93 -6.04
N VAL A 109 -6.85 1.76 -5.52
CA VAL A 109 -6.38 0.48 -6.04
C VAL A 109 -7.36 0.02 -7.10
N GLY A 110 -6.98 0.16 -8.37
CA GLY A 110 -7.77 -0.33 -9.49
C GLY A 110 -8.02 -1.84 -9.40
N ALA A 111 -9.08 -2.31 -10.05
CA ALA A 111 -9.35 -3.75 -10.16
C ALA A 111 -8.44 -4.41 -11.20
N ALA A 112 -8.25 -5.73 -11.06
CA ALA A 112 -7.65 -6.54 -12.12
C ALA A 112 -8.54 -6.54 -13.36
N ALA A 113 -8.01 -7.01 -14.50
CA ALA A 113 -8.79 -7.16 -15.70
C ALA A 113 -9.96 -8.15 -15.48
N GLU A 114 -11.09 -7.88 -16.12
CA GLU A 114 -12.37 -8.60 -15.96
C GLU A 114 -13.06 -8.47 -14.59
N GLU A 115 -12.40 -7.92 -13.57
CA GLU A 115 -12.97 -7.68 -12.26
C GLU A 115 -13.70 -6.32 -12.16
N ALA A 116 -14.76 -6.26 -11.34
CA ALA A 116 -15.41 -4.98 -11.04
C ALA A 116 -14.60 -4.21 -9.97
N PRO A 117 -14.32 -2.92 -10.18
CA PRO A 117 -13.62 -2.11 -9.19
C PRO A 117 -14.44 -1.93 -7.92
N ASN A 118 -13.74 -1.85 -6.79
CA ASN A 118 -14.29 -1.46 -5.50
C ASN A 118 -13.92 0.01 -5.19
N ALA A 119 -14.47 0.55 -4.10
CA ALA A 119 -14.21 1.95 -3.70
C ALA A 119 -13.00 2.10 -2.76
N ALA A 120 -12.16 1.08 -2.60
CA ALA A 120 -11.04 1.14 -1.67
C ALA A 120 -10.00 2.17 -2.14
N GLY A 121 -9.63 3.10 -1.25
CA GLY A 121 -8.67 4.15 -1.55
C GLY A 121 -9.18 5.26 -2.48
N PHE A 122 -10.46 5.23 -2.87
CA PHE A 122 -11.05 6.30 -3.68
C PHE A 122 -11.55 7.44 -2.79
N ILE A 123 -10.95 8.63 -2.90
CA ILE A 123 -11.32 9.80 -2.10
C ILE A 123 -12.11 10.79 -2.97
N SER A 124 -13.41 10.91 -2.70
CA SER A 124 -14.30 11.84 -3.40
C SER A 124 -14.42 13.22 -2.75
N ASP A 125 -13.85 13.41 -1.55
CA ASP A 125 -13.90 14.66 -0.78
C ASP A 125 -12.58 14.84 -0.03
N ILE A 126 -11.64 15.53 -0.68
CA ILE A 126 -10.28 15.75 -0.17
C ILE A 126 -10.32 16.64 1.07
N GLU A 127 -11.12 17.70 1.05
CA GLU A 127 -11.26 18.65 2.16
C GLU A 127 -11.75 17.96 3.44
N LEU A 128 -12.73 17.05 3.31
CA LEU A 128 -13.22 16.27 4.45
C LEU A 128 -12.13 15.35 5.00
N VAL A 129 -11.40 14.62 4.14
CA VAL A 129 -10.33 13.73 4.61
C VAL A 129 -9.20 14.54 5.26
N GLU A 130 -8.85 15.69 4.72
CA GLU A 130 -7.86 16.60 5.31
C GLU A 130 -8.33 17.14 6.68
N ALA A 131 -9.59 17.55 6.79
CA ALA A 131 -10.18 18.01 8.04
C ALA A 131 -10.21 16.90 9.11
N LEU A 132 -10.58 15.68 8.74
CA LEU A 132 -10.63 14.53 9.66
C LEU A 132 -9.23 14.07 10.09
N SER A 133 -8.26 14.14 9.17
CA SER A 133 -6.87 13.76 9.45
C SER A 133 -6.06 14.86 10.15
N GLY A 134 -6.54 16.10 10.15
CA GLY A 134 -5.78 17.25 10.64
C GLY A 134 -4.49 17.48 9.86
N GLY A 135 -4.49 17.15 8.56
CA GLY A 135 -3.32 17.23 7.69
C GLY A 135 -2.27 16.14 7.91
N GLN A 136 -2.53 15.12 8.76
CA GLN A 136 -1.61 14.01 8.96
C GLN A 136 -1.69 13.01 7.79
N PRO A 137 -0.62 12.84 6.97
CA PRO A 137 -0.69 12.00 5.77
C PRO A 137 -1.03 10.53 6.07
N GLN A 138 -0.44 9.98 7.14
CA GLN A 138 -0.64 8.59 7.57
C GLN A 138 -2.10 8.32 7.97
N LEU A 139 -2.73 9.28 8.66
CA LEU A 139 -4.13 9.17 9.05
C LEU A 139 -5.08 9.34 7.85
N ALA A 140 -4.78 10.28 6.96
CA ALA A 140 -5.54 10.46 5.71
C ALA A 140 -5.53 9.17 4.87
N GLU A 141 -4.36 8.54 4.76
CA GLU A 141 -4.19 7.26 4.10
C GLU A 141 -4.97 6.13 4.80
N ALA A 142 -4.90 6.05 6.13
CA ALA A 142 -5.64 5.04 6.91
C ALA A 142 -7.17 5.17 6.74
N ILE A 143 -7.68 6.40 6.67
CA ILE A 143 -9.09 6.69 6.37
C ILE A 143 -9.41 6.24 4.93
N ALA A 144 -8.62 6.66 3.95
CA ALA A 144 -8.85 6.37 2.53
C ALA A 144 -8.81 4.86 2.22
N LYS A 145 -7.86 4.13 2.80
CA LYS A 145 -7.73 2.67 2.68
C LYS A 145 -8.76 1.90 3.53
N GLY A 146 -9.68 2.59 4.22
CA GLY A 146 -10.73 1.96 5.02
C GLY A 146 -10.24 1.22 6.27
N ARG A 147 -9.00 1.48 6.71
CA ARG A 147 -8.42 0.88 7.93
C ARG A 147 -9.08 1.45 9.18
N ILE A 148 -9.62 2.67 9.08
CA ILE A 148 -10.45 3.28 10.12
C ILE A 148 -11.91 3.25 9.67
N ARG A 149 -12.75 2.54 10.43
CA ARG A 149 -14.19 2.54 10.19
C ARG A 149 -14.82 3.79 10.81
N LEU A 150 -15.00 4.83 9.99
CA LEU A 150 -15.61 6.09 10.40
C LEU A 150 -16.95 5.91 11.10
N SER A 151 -17.78 4.96 10.67
CA SER A 151 -19.07 4.65 11.30
C SER A 151 -18.93 4.13 12.73
N SER A 152 -17.94 3.28 12.99
CA SER A 152 -17.66 2.75 14.33
C SER A 152 -17.15 3.85 15.26
N VAL A 153 -16.22 4.69 14.78
CA VAL A 153 -15.72 5.84 15.55
C VAL A 153 -16.86 6.82 15.84
N LEU A 154 -17.73 7.09 14.86
CA LEU A 154 -18.86 7.99 15.03
C LEU A 154 -19.84 7.46 16.07
N HIS A 155 -20.13 6.15 16.06
CA HIS A 155 -21.01 5.52 17.03
C HIS A 155 -20.46 5.65 18.45
N GLN A 156 -19.21 5.25 18.66
CA GLN A 156 -18.53 5.33 19.96
C GLN A 156 -18.48 6.76 20.49
N ALA A 157 -18.13 7.71 19.63
CA ALA A 157 -18.08 9.12 19.99
C ALA A 157 -19.47 9.67 20.37
N LYS A 158 -20.54 9.26 19.66
CA LYS A 158 -21.92 9.67 19.97
C LYS A 158 -22.40 9.11 21.29
N GLU A 159 -22.11 7.84 21.56
CA GLU A 159 -22.45 7.19 22.83
C GLU A 159 -21.73 7.85 24.01
N ALA A 160 -20.44 8.17 23.86
CA ALA A 160 -19.65 8.82 24.90
C ALA A 160 -20.15 10.25 25.23
N LYS A 161 -20.72 10.97 24.25
CA LYS A 161 -21.19 12.37 24.42
C LYS A 161 -22.69 12.53 24.66
N GLY A 162 -23.52 11.53 24.38
CA GLY A 162 -24.97 11.61 24.53
C GLY A 162 -25.67 12.63 23.60
N GLY A 163 -25.09 12.94 22.43
CA GLY A 163 -25.60 13.97 21.52
C GLY A 163 -24.93 13.99 20.14
N GLY A 164 -25.20 15.05 19.36
CA GLY A 164 -24.52 15.30 18.07
C GLY A 164 -23.06 15.71 18.26
N LEU A 165 -22.18 15.29 17.35
CA LEU A 165 -20.78 15.71 17.31
C LEU A 165 -20.59 16.76 16.21
N SER A 166 -19.79 17.78 16.52
CA SER A 166 -19.17 18.62 15.51
C SER A 166 -18.14 17.83 14.69
N ILE A 167 -17.77 18.34 13.51
CA ILE A 167 -16.74 17.74 12.66
C ILE A 167 -15.38 17.73 13.39
N GLU A 168 -15.08 18.77 14.16
CA GLU A 168 -13.82 18.90 14.92
C GLU A 168 -13.71 17.83 16.01
N GLU A 169 -14.80 17.58 16.73
CA GLU A 169 -14.84 16.53 17.76
C GLU A 169 -14.78 15.13 17.14
N PHE A 170 -15.41 14.94 15.98
CA PHE A 170 -15.31 13.68 15.25
C PHE A 170 -13.89 13.45 14.71
N ALA A 171 -13.24 14.47 14.15
CA ALA A 171 -11.85 14.44 13.72
C ALA A 171 -10.90 14.14 14.89
N LYS A 172 -11.17 14.68 16.08
CA LYS A 172 -10.44 14.33 17.30
C LYS A 172 -10.63 12.86 17.67
N ALA A 173 -11.87 12.37 17.69
CA ALA A 173 -12.17 10.98 18.01
C ALA A 173 -11.52 9.99 17.01
N ILE A 174 -11.44 10.36 15.73
CA ILE A 174 -10.73 9.56 14.71
C ILE A 174 -9.23 9.47 15.02
N ARG A 175 -8.59 10.60 15.36
CA ARG A 175 -7.17 10.63 15.73
C ARG A 175 -6.89 9.76 16.95
N GLU A 176 -7.67 9.94 18.02
CA GLU A 176 -7.55 9.15 19.25
C GLU A 176 -7.77 7.66 18.98
N ALA A 177 -8.78 7.30 18.19
CA ALA A 177 -9.05 5.91 17.82
C ALA A 177 -7.92 5.31 16.97
N HIS A 178 -7.31 6.10 16.09
CA HIS A 178 -6.17 5.66 15.28
C HIS A 178 -4.94 5.38 16.15
N GLU A 179 -4.55 6.34 16.99
CA GLU A 179 -3.41 6.21 17.90
C GLU A 179 -3.60 5.01 18.85
N GLN A 180 -4.79 4.90 19.45
CA GLN A 180 -5.11 3.79 20.34
C GLN A 180 -5.09 2.44 19.60
N GLY A 181 -5.66 2.37 18.40
CA GLY A 181 -5.67 1.15 17.59
C GLY A 181 -4.27 0.70 17.20
N MET A 182 -3.38 1.64 16.85
CA MET A 182 -1.97 1.37 16.55
C MET A 182 -1.23 0.81 17.77
N GLU A 183 -1.43 1.41 18.94
CA GLU A 183 -0.82 0.97 20.19
C GLU A 183 -1.34 -0.41 20.63
N ASP A 184 -2.64 -0.67 20.48
CA ASP A 184 -3.24 -1.96 20.83
C ASP A 184 -2.75 -3.08 19.90
N GLN A 185 -2.62 -2.80 18.59
CA GLN A 185 -2.00 -3.71 17.64
C GLN A 185 -0.55 -4.01 18.01
N ARG A 186 0.24 -2.97 18.33
CA ARG A 186 1.63 -3.13 18.75
C ARG A 186 1.75 -3.96 20.03
N LYS A 187 0.92 -3.70 21.04
CA LYS A 187 0.87 -4.49 22.29
C LYS A 187 0.52 -5.95 22.02
N ALA A 188 -0.48 -6.21 21.19
CA ALA A 188 -0.86 -7.57 20.80
C ALA A 188 0.28 -8.28 20.05
N GLY A 189 0.94 -7.56 19.13
CA GLY A 189 2.11 -8.02 18.39
C GLY A 189 3.28 -8.35 19.32
N LEU A 190 3.60 -7.49 20.29
CA LEU A 190 4.64 -7.73 21.30
C LEU A 190 4.33 -8.95 22.18
N LYS A 191 3.07 -9.11 22.60
CA LYS A 191 2.64 -10.28 23.37
C LYS A 191 2.84 -11.56 22.57
N LYS A 192 2.43 -11.55 21.29
CA LYS A 192 2.60 -12.70 20.38
C LYS A 192 4.08 -12.97 20.09
N LEU A 193 4.88 -11.92 19.89
CA LEU A 193 6.34 -12.01 19.70
C LEU A 193 7.03 -12.68 20.90
N LYS A 194 6.69 -12.26 22.12
CA LYS A 194 7.25 -12.84 23.34
C LYS A 194 6.91 -14.32 23.45
N ALA A 195 5.67 -14.70 23.16
CA ALA A 195 5.25 -16.09 23.17
C ALA A 195 5.98 -16.92 22.09
N TRP A 196 6.12 -16.38 20.88
CA TRP A 196 6.87 -16.99 19.80
C TRP A 196 8.34 -17.23 20.15
N ARG A 197 9.02 -16.22 20.70
CA ARG A 197 10.43 -16.36 21.12
C ARG A 197 10.60 -17.42 22.20
N ALA A 198 9.68 -17.49 23.17
CA ALA A 198 9.69 -18.53 24.20
C ALA A 198 9.46 -19.93 23.58
N PHE A 199 8.46 -20.07 22.72
CA PHE A 199 8.16 -21.32 22.00
C PHE A 199 9.36 -21.83 21.18
N TYR A 200 10.05 -20.92 20.49
CA TYR A 200 11.22 -21.25 19.68
C TYR A 200 12.43 -21.63 20.55
N ALA A 201 12.71 -20.86 21.61
CA ALA A 201 13.84 -21.12 22.51
C ALA A 201 13.69 -22.43 23.30
N GLU A 202 12.47 -22.83 23.66
CA GLU A 202 12.20 -24.11 24.32
C GLU A 202 12.58 -25.30 23.42
N ARG A 203 12.33 -25.20 22.12
CA ARG A 203 12.60 -26.27 21.13
C ARG A 203 14.02 -26.23 20.58
N HIS A 204 14.60 -25.03 20.48
CA HIS A 204 15.90 -24.80 19.85
C HIS A 204 16.72 -23.76 20.64
N PRO A 205 17.15 -24.09 21.88
CA PRO A 205 17.79 -23.12 22.77
C PRO A 205 19.10 -22.56 22.20
N GLU A 206 19.93 -23.40 21.60
CA GLU A 206 21.22 -22.99 21.01
C GLU A 206 21.02 -22.07 19.79
N LEU A 207 20.09 -22.41 18.89
CA LEU A 207 19.78 -21.59 17.71
C LEU A 207 19.10 -20.27 18.08
N ALA A 208 18.32 -20.26 19.16
CA ALA A 208 17.72 -19.03 19.67
C ALA A 208 18.77 -18.08 20.22
N ALA A 209 19.71 -18.58 21.03
CA ALA A 209 20.82 -17.79 21.55
C ALA A 209 21.74 -17.27 20.43
N GLU A 210 22.04 -18.10 19.43
CA GLU A 210 22.82 -17.68 18.26
C GLU A 210 22.09 -16.57 17.47
N TYR A 211 20.79 -16.72 17.25
CA TYR A 211 20.01 -15.70 16.55
C TYR A 211 20.00 -14.36 17.31
N ASP A 212 19.78 -14.40 18.63
CA ASP A 212 19.77 -13.18 19.46
C ASP A 212 21.15 -12.49 19.45
N ASP A 213 22.25 -13.25 19.45
CA ASP A 213 23.62 -12.71 19.34
C ASP A 213 23.88 -12.07 17.97
N LEU A 214 23.43 -12.71 16.87
CA LEU A 214 23.54 -12.15 15.53
C LEU A 214 22.74 -10.85 15.39
N VAL A 215 21.50 -10.82 15.90
CA VAL A 215 20.68 -9.60 15.89
C VAL A 215 21.36 -8.48 16.65
N ALA A 216 21.87 -8.75 17.85
CA ALA A 216 22.51 -7.73 18.69
C ALA A 216 23.79 -7.15 18.07
N LYS A 217 24.55 -7.96 17.31
CA LYS A 217 25.84 -7.55 16.73
C LYS A 217 25.73 -6.96 15.32
N HIS A 218 24.79 -7.46 14.53
CA HIS A 218 24.79 -7.26 13.08
C HIS A 218 23.50 -6.66 12.52
N CYS A 219 22.41 -6.55 13.28
CA CYS A 219 21.22 -5.86 12.80
C CYS A 219 21.23 -4.37 13.16
N HIS A 220 20.51 -3.56 12.38
CA HIS A 220 20.23 -2.18 12.75
C HIS A 220 19.35 -2.09 14.00
N GLU A 221 19.42 -0.96 14.70
CA GLU A 221 18.61 -0.67 15.88
C GLU A 221 17.10 -0.63 15.56
N GLU A 222 16.26 -0.81 16.58
CA GLU A 222 14.81 -0.72 16.43
C GLU A 222 14.41 0.66 15.88
N GLY A 223 13.54 0.68 14.86
CA GLY A 223 13.09 1.90 14.20
C GLY A 223 13.95 2.31 13.00
N TRP A 224 15.03 1.59 12.71
CA TRP A 224 15.71 1.72 11.43
C TRP A 224 14.96 0.96 10.33
N TYR A 225 14.79 1.61 9.18
CA TYR A 225 14.12 1.02 8.01
C TYR A 225 14.90 1.32 6.73
N PRO A 226 14.86 0.41 5.73
CA PRO A 226 15.47 0.66 4.42
C PRO A 226 14.88 1.91 3.75
N GLU A 227 15.68 2.65 2.99
CA GLU A 227 15.21 3.84 2.28
C GLU A 227 14.04 3.57 1.33
N ARG A 228 13.99 2.36 0.75
CA ARG A 228 12.92 1.90 -0.14
C ARG A 228 11.57 1.69 0.55
N TYR A 229 11.52 1.65 1.89
CA TYR A 229 10.25 1.51 2.61
C TYR A 229 9.43 2.78 2.46
N THR A 230 8.18 2.60 2.04
CA THR A 230 7.17 3.65 2.11
C THR A 230 6.82 3.96 3.57
N ASP A 231 6.18 5.09 3.83
CA ASP A 231 5.68 5.41 5.17
C ASP A 231 4.71 4.32 5.67
N ASP A 232 3.92 3.72 4.77
CA ASP A 232 3.02 2.60 5.10
C ASP A 232 3.80 1.36 5.56
N ASP A 233 4.89 1.00 4.86
CA ASP A 233 5.72 -0.16 5.23
C ASP A 233 6.32 0.02 6.64
N ARG A 234 6.80 1.22 6.95
CA ARG A 234 7.37 1.56 8.26
C ARG A 234 6.31 1.46 9.36
N VAL A 235 5.12 1.99 9.12
CA VAL A 235 3.97 1.94 10.03
C VAL A 235 3.55 0.49 10.27
N GLN A 236 3.41 -0.33 9.22
CA GLN A 236 3.04 -1.75 9.34
C GLN A 236 4.08 -2.55 10.12
N SER A 237 5.36 -2.32 9.82
CA SER A 237 6.47 -2.95 10.52
C SER A 237 6.51 -2.55 12.00
N TRP A 238 6.26 -1.27 12.30
CA TRP A 238 6.18 -0.75 13.67
C TRP A 238 5.00 -1.32 14.48
N VAL A 239 3.80 -1.41 13.91
CA VAL A 239 2.61 -1.90 14.64
C VAL A 239 2.56 -3.41 14.78
N ASN A 240 3.36 -4.14 13.98
CA ASN A 240 3.43 -5.58 14.04
C ASN A 240 4.83 -6.11 14.36
N PRO A 241 5.36 -5.89 15.59
CA PRO A 241 6.67 -6.41 15.99
C PRO A 241 6.80 -7.93 15.88
N PHE A 242 5.68 -8.66 15.88
CA PHE A 242 5.68 -10.09 15.68
C PHE A 242 6.29 -10.50 14.35
N GLN A 243 6.30 -9.66 13.30
CA GLN A 243 6.96 -10.00 12.04
C GLN A 243 8.49 -10.15 12.19
N GLU A 244 9.11 -9.48 13.17
CA GLU A 244 10.56 -9.42 13.35
C GLU A 244 11.27 -8.94 12.07
N ASP A 245 10.78 -7.84 11.51
CA ASP A 245 11.32 -7.19 10.32
C ASP A 245 12.67 -6.50 10.63
N LEU A 246 13.70 -7.33 10.78
CA LEU A 246 15.05 -6.95 11.14
C LEU A 246 15.94 -6.97 9.91
N HIS A 247 16.82 -5.97 9.81
CA HIS A 247 17.71 -5.80 8.68
C HIS A 247 19.17 -5.80 9.13
N LEU A 248 20.00 -6.55 8.40
CA LEU A 248 21.44 -6.57 8.64
C LEU A 248 22.06 -5.23 8.27
N ASN A 249 22.96 -4.76 9.14
CA ASN A 249 23.86 -3.67 8.90
C ASN A 249 25.07 -4.16 8.12
N GLU A 250 25.11 -3.84 6.83
CA GLU A 250 26.20 -4.23 5.93
C GLU A 250 27.58 -3.76 6.39
N ASP A 251 27.66 -2.67 7.17
CA ASP A 251 28.92 -2.16 7.71
C ASP A 251 29.56 -3.09 8.74
N THR A 252 28.77 -3.99 9.33
CA THR A 252 29.24 -4.99 10.30
C THR A 252 29.69 -6.31 9.64
N LEU A 253 29.48 -6.46 8.32
CA LEU A 253 29.80 -7.66 7.56
C LEU A 253 31.26 -7.65 7.11
N SER A 254 32.15 -8.17 7.97
CA SER A 254 33.60 -8.03 7.80
C SER A 254 34.16 -8.58 6.48
N GLU A 255 33.63 -9.69 5.97
CA GLU A 255 34.12 -10.29 4.72
C GLU A 255 33.59 -9.52 3.51
N TYR A 256 32.33 -9.09 3.56
CA TYR A 256 31.76 -8.17 2.57
C TYR A 256 32.56 -6.87 2.46
N GLN A 257 32.85 -6.21 3.59
CA GLN A 257 33.61 -4.95 3.61
C GLN A 257 35.04 -5.14 3.08
N SER A 258 35.70 -6.25 3.43
CA SER A 258 37.04 -6.59 2.93
C SER A 258 37.06 -6.80 1.41
N ARG A 259 36.07 -7.54 0.87
CA ARG A 259 35.95 -7.77 -0.57
C ARG A 259 35.59 -6.48 -1.32
N LYS A 260 34.72 -5.65 -0.76
CA LYS A 260 34.34 -4.34 -1.31
C LYS A 260 35.55 -3.40 -1.41
N ALA A 261 36.41 -3.37 -0.38
CA ALA A 261 37.65 -2.61 -0.40
C ALA A 261 38.61 -3.12 -1.49
N ALA A 262 38.86 -4.44 -1.54
CA ALA A 262 39.74 -5.04 -2.55
C ALA A 262 39.25 -4.83 -4.00
N ALA A 263 37.94 -4.89 -4.23
CA ALA A 263 37.33 -4.60 -5.54
C ALA A 263 37.54 -3.14 -5.95
N SER A 264 37.48 -2.21 -4.99
CA SER A 264 37.65 -0.77 -5.24
C SER A 264 39.12 -0.42 -5.56
N GLU A 265 40.09 -1.11 -4.95
CA GLU A 265 41.52 -0.90 -5.21
C GLU A 265 42.00 -1.49 -6.54
N GLY A 266 41.39 -2.58 -7.01
CA GLY A 266 41.84 -3.32 -8.20
C GLY A 266 41.44 -2.71 -9.56
N GLY A 267 40.72 -1.59 -9.59
CA GLY A 267 40.28 -0.92 -10.83
C GLY A 267 39.35 -1.74 -11.74
N LYS A 268 38.92 -2.92 -11.31
CA LYS A 268 37.93 -3.76 -11.99
C LYS A 268 36.59 -3.60 -11.28
N ILE A 269 35.53 -3.39 -12.06
CA ILE A 269 34.16 -3.43 -11.54
C ILE A 269 33.84 -4.88 -11.18
N ALA A 270 34.17 -5.28 -9.95
CA ALA A 270 33.75 -6.54 -9.38
C ALA A 270 32.47 -6.30 -8.58
N LEU A 271 31.39 -6.97 -8.98
CA LEU A 271 30.14 -6.96 -8.24
C LEU A 271 30.34 -7.75 -6.95
N VAL A 272 30.44 -7.07 -5.81
CA VAL A 272 30.54 -7.70 -4.49
C VAL A 272 29.16 -7.65 -3.85
N LEU A 273 28.64 -8.82 -3.46
CA LEU A 273 27.28 -8.95 -2.97
C LEU A 273 27.27 -9.31 -1.47
N PRO A 274 26.48 -8.60 -0.63
CA PRO A 274 26.43 -8.84 0.82
C PRO A 274 26.07 -10.29 1.20
N PHE A 275 25.24 -10.96 0.39
CA PHE A 275 24.79 -12.33 0.65
C PHE A 275 25.88 -13.40 0.50
N GLU A 276 27.07 -13.01 0.06
CA GLU A 276 28.23 -13.89 0.07
C GLU A 276 28.94 -13.95 1.42
N ASP A 277 28.66 -13.01 2.33
CA ASP A 277 29.22 -12.99 3.67
C ASP A 277 28.65 -14.16 4.53
N PRO A 278 29.50 -14.91 5.25
CA PRO A 278 29.06 -16.00 6.12
C PRO A 278 28.03 -15.57 7.17
N ILE A 279 28.15 -14.36 7.73
CA ILE A 279 27.22 -13.82 8.73
C ILE A 279 25.86 -13.63 8.09
N TYR A 280 25.82 -13.04 6.89
CA TYR A 280 24.58 -12.84 6.14
C TYR A 280 23.90 -14.19 5.84
N ARG A 281 24.65 -15.17 5.34
CA ARG A 281 24.12 -16.51 5.04
C ARG A 281 23.56 -17.19 6.29
N ARG A 282 24.29 -17.11 7.39
CA ARG A 282 23.87 -17.73 8.65
C ARG A 282 22.61 -17.07 9.22
N PHE A 283 22.53 -15.75 9.14
CA PHE A 283 21.33 -15.02 9.53
C PHE A 283 20.12 -15.42 8.68
N GLU A 284 20.24 -15.49 7.36
CA GLU A 284 19.16 -15.95 6.48
C GLU A 284 18.75 -17.40 6.76
N GLU A 285 19.71 -18.31 7.02
CA GLU A 285 19.42 -19.69 7.40
C GLU A 285 18.55 -19.76 8.65
N LEU A 286 18.93 -19.01 9.69
CA LEU A 286 18.17 -18.93 10.94
C LEU A 286 16.79 -18.29 10.74
N GLN A 287 16.69 -17.22 9.97
CA GLN A 287 15.40 -16.61 9.61
C GLN A 287 14.48 -17.58 8.87
N ARG A 288 15.00 -18.33 7.89
CA ARG A 288 14.23 -19.36 7.17
C ARG A 288 13.78 -20.48 8.10
N HIS A 289 14.65 -20.95 8.98
CA HIS A 289 14.33 -21.97 9.97
C HIS A 289 13.22 -21.50 10.93
N ARG A 290 13.39 -20.30 11.51
CA ARG A 290 12.40 -19.63 12.37
C ARG A 290 11.07 -19.47 11.63
N SER A 291 11.08 -19.00 10.38
CA SER A 291 9.86 -18.77 9.60
C SER A 291 9.04 -20.04 9.35
N LYS A 292 9.69 -21.20 9.16
CA LYS A 292 9.00 -22.50 9.03
C LYS A 292 8.25 -22.87 10.31
N LEU A 293 8.89 -22.68 11.46
CA LEU A 293 8.31 -23.00 12.77
C LEU A 293 7.30 -21.94 13.24
N LYS A 294 7.47 -20.69 12.80
CA LYS A 294 6.53 -19.60 13.08
C LYS A 294 5.14 -19.91 12.54
N LYS A 295 5.05 -20.52 11.34
CA LYS A 295 3.78 -21.02 10.80
C LYS A 295 3.11 -22.08 11.68
N GLN A 296 3.89 -22.95 12.33
CA GLN A 296 3.35 -23.95 13.26
C GLN A 296 2.84 -23.28 14.55
N PHE A 297 3.63 -22.38 15.12
CA PHE A 297 3.21 -21.57 16.26
C PHE A 297 1.93 -20.78 15.98
N GLU A 298 1.79 -20.19 14.78
CA GLU A 298 0.58 -19.46 14.41
C GLU A 298 -0.66 -20.34 14.33
N ALA A 299 -0.52 -21.61 13.94
CA ALA A 299 -1.62 -22.57 13.95
C ALA A 299 -2.01 -23.01 15.38
N GLU A 300 -1.08 -23.03 16.33
CA GLU A 300 -1.33 -23.34 17.74
C GLU A 300 -1.84 -22.13 18.55
N TRP A 301 -1.53 -20.91 18.09
CA TRP A 301 -1.89 -19.65 18.76
C TRP A 301 -3.26 -19.11 18.36
N ALA A 302 -3.78 -19.49 17.18
CA ALA A 302 -5.08 -19.08 16.65
C ALA A 302 -6.24 -19.75 17.40
#